data_AF-A0A660PCJ1-F1
#
_entry.id   AF-A0A660PCJ1-F1
#
_cell.length_a   1.000
_cell.length_b   1.000
_cell.length_c   1.000
_cell.angle_alpha   90.00
_cell.angle_beta   90.00
_cell.angle_gamma   90.00
#
_symmetry.space_group_name_H-M   'P 1'
#
loop_
_entity.id
_entity.type
_entity.pdbx_description
1 polymer ?
#
loop_
_entity_poly.entity_id
_entity_poly.type
_entity_poly.pdbx_seq_one_letter_code
_entity_poly.pdbx_strand_id
1 'polypeptide(L)'
;MQDFLNNCINTLKSDAELIWVEQDFLEENKVEAWTDLPIWIADKKYSGLMQVNCRKAFANGLTFRLFEDTVKDTLSWCRTRPNDYKWKAGLSSECEAELLDKWNSNK
;
A
#
# COMPACT_ATOMS: atom_id res chain seq x y z
N MET A 1 -8.32 5.41 -0.47
CA MET A 1 -6.92 5.04 -0.18
C MET A 1 -6.35 5.86 0.97
N GLN A 2 -6.45 7.20 0.94
CA GLN A 2 -5.98 8.07 2.01
C GLN A 2 -6.47 7.68 3.42
N ASP A 3 -7.76 7.43 3.60
CA ASP A 3 -8.29 7.05 4.92
C ASP A 3 -7.71 5.72 5.43
N PHE A 4 -7.49 4.76 4.55
CA PHE A 4 -6.88 3.49 4.89
C PHE A 4 -5.45 3.70 5.43
N LEU A 5 -4.63 4.48 4.73
CA LEU A 5 -3.26 4.77 5.14
C LEU A 5 -3.20 5.60 6.43
N ASN A 6 -4.05 6.62 6.56
CA ASN A 6 -4.16 7.41 7.79
C ASN A 6 -4.59 6.55 8.99
N ASN A 7 -5.53 5.62 8.80
CA ASN A 7 -5.93 4.71 9.87
C ASN A 7 -4.80 3.76 10.27
N CYS A 8 -3.96 3.31 9.33
CA CYS A 8 -2.74 2.56 9.66
C CYS A 8 -1.78 3.39 10.53
N ILE A 9 -1.47 4.63 10.11
CA ILE A 9 -0.60 5.56 10.85
C ILE A 9 -1.13 5.77 12.27
N ASN A 10 -2.42 6.09 12.40
CA ASN A 10 -3.07 6.34 13.69
C ASN A 10 -3.09 5.09 14.59
N THR A 11 -3.45 3.93 14.02
CA THR A 11 -3.49 2.66 14.77
C THR A 11 -2.14 2.29 15.34
N LEU A 12 -1.08 2.50 14.57
CA LEU A 12 0.29 2.15 14.92
C LEU A 12 1.01 3.26 15.70
N LYS A 13 0.41 4.46 15.79
CA LYS A 13 1.07 5.68 16.27
C LYS A 13 2.41 5.90 15.56
N SER A 14 2.40 5.68 14.24
CA SER A 14 3.57 5.84 13.38
C SER A 14 3.85 7.32 13.15
N ASP A 15 5.11 7.65 12.91
CA ASP A 15 5.60 8.97 12.44
C ASP A 15 5.72 9.04 10.92
N ALA A 16 5.23 8.02 10.20
CA ALA A 16 5.26 7.99 8.74
C ALA A 16 4.50 9.18 8.11
N GLU A 17 5.11 9.80 7.11
CA GLU A 17 4.52 10.88 6.32
C GLU A 17 4.01 10.35 4.97
N LEU A 18 2.79 10.74 4.59
CA LEU A 18 2.22 10.35 3.30
C LEU A 18 2.56 11.38 2.22
N ILE A 19 3.30 10.95 1.20
CA ILE A 19 3.60 11.75 0.01
C ILE A 19 2.76 11.23 -1.14
N TRP A 20 1.84 12.06 -1.62
CA TRP A 20 1.04 11.77 -2.80
C TRP A 20 1.81 12.22 -4.04
N VAL A 21 1.96 11.31 -5.00
CA VAL A 21 2.64 11.52 -6.28
C VAL A 21 1.69 11.19 -7.42
N GLU A 22 1.88 11.83 -8.56
CA GLU A 22 1.05 11.60 -9.74
C GLU A 22 1.40 10.28 -10.43
N GLN A 23 0.40 9.64 -11.04
CA GLN A 23 0.58 8.39 -11.78
C GLN A 23 1.62 8.53 -12.91
N ASP A 24 1.56 9.62 -13.68
CA ASP A 24 2.46 9.85 -14.80
C ASP A 24 3.93 9.93 -14.35
N PHE A 25 4.20 10.52 -13.18
CA PHE A 25 5.54 10.57 -12.58
C PHE A 25 6.07 9.17 -12.24
N LEU A 26 5.22 8.30 -11.69
CA LEU A 26 5.57 6.92 -11.38
C LEU A 26 5.90 6.13 -12.65
N GLU A 27 5.09 6.29 -13.69
CA GLU A 27 5.29 5.63 -14.99
C GLU A 27 6.58 6.11 -15.68
N GLU A 28 6.84 7.42 -15.69
CA GLU A 28 8.08 8.01 -16.24
C GLU A 28 9.34 7.52 -15.52
N ASN A 29 9.25 7.26 -14.22
CA ASN A 29 10.34 6.70 -13.42
C ASN A 29 10.36 5.17 -13.40
N LYS A 30 9.57 4.52 -14.25
CA LYS A 30 9.51 3.05 -14.43
C LYS A 30 9.11 2.28 -13.17
N VAL A 31 8.27 2.86 -12.33
CA VAL A 31 7.67 2.16 -11.20
C VAL A 31 6.61 1.20 -11.73
N GLU A 32 6.74 -0.09 -11.42
CA GLU A 32 5.84 -1.13 -11.89
C GLU A 32 4.58 -1.23 -11.02
N ALA A 33 3.42 -1.07 -11.64
CA ALA A 33 2.13 -1.31 -10.97
C ALA A 33 2.05 -2.74 -10.42
N TRP A 34 1.42 -2.90 -9.25
CA TRP A 34 1.29 -4.16 -8.50
C TRP A 34 2.58 -4.73 -7.91
N THR A 35 3.71 -4.64 -8.60
CA THR A 35 5.02 -5.14 -8.16
C THR A 35 5.68 -4.18 -7.18
N ASP A 36 5.88 -2.92 -7.57
CA ASP A 36 6.63 -1.93 -6.77
C ASP A 36 5.72 -1.20 -5.78
N LEU A 37 4.48 -0.92 -6.18
CA LEU A 37 3.47 -0.35 -5.30
C LEU A 37 2.28 -1.32 -5.20
N PRO A 38 2.14 -2.03 -4.08
CA PRO A 38 1.03 -2.94 -3.90
C PRO A 38 -0.29 -2.16 -3.94
N ILE A 39 -1.31 -2.73 -4.60
CA ILE A 39 -2.67 -2.16 -4.72
C ILE A 39 -2.78 -0.97 -5.69
N TRP A 40 -1.68 -0.47 -6.26
CA TRP A 40 -1.75 0.46 -7.40
C TRP A 40 -1.97 -0.31 -8.71
N ILE A 41 -3.05 0.05 -9.41
CA ILE A 41 -3.45 -0.53 -10.70
C ILE A 41 -3.48 0.59 -11.73
N ALA A 42 -2.43 0.70 -12.54
CA ALA A 42 -2.33 1.75 -13.56
C ALA A 42 -3.24 1.49 -14.77
N ASP A 43 -3.40 0.21 -15.16
CA ASP A 43 -4.13 -0.15 -16.38
C ASP A 43 -5.65 -0.20 -16.17
N LYS A 44 -6.37 0.65 -16.93
CA LYS A 44 -7.83 0.77 -16.90
C LYS A 44 -8.56 -0.53 -17.24
N LYS A 45 -7.92 -1.48 -17.94
CA LYS A 45 -8.52 -2.80 -18.23
C LYS A 45 -8.82 -3.59 -16.95
N TYR A 46 -8.14 -3.28 -15.84
CA TYR A 46 -8.33 -3.89 -14.52
C TYR A 46 -9.13 -3.01 -13.55
N SER A 47 -9.82 -1.98 -14.04
CA SER A 47 -10.63 -1.06 -13.20
C SER A 47 -11.69 -1.78 -12.37
N GLY A 48 -12.19 -2.94 -12.82
CA GLY A 48 -13.14 -3.77 -12.08
C GLY A 48 -12.54 -4.64 -10.97
N LEU A 49 -11.20 -4.77 -10.88
CA LEU A 49 -10.55 -5.73 -9.96
C LEU A 49 -10.91 -5.48 -8.49
N MET A 50 -11.08 -4.21 -8.10
CA MET A 50 -11.45 -3.81 -6.75
C MET A 50 -12.97 -3.56 -6.58
N GLN A 51 -13.79 -3.84 -7.60
CA GLN A 51 -15.24 -3.57 -7.62
C GLN A 51 -16.09 -4.84 -7.40
N VAL A 52 -15.50 -5.87 -6.78
CA VAL A 52 -16.18 -7.16 -6.58
C VAL A 52 -17.31 -7.04 -5.57
N ASN A 53 -18.52 -7.41 -5.98
CA ASN A 53 -19.68 -7.42 -5.10
C ASN A 53 -19.62 -8.58 -4.10
N CYS A 54 -19.48 -8.24 -2.82
CA CYS A 54 -19.40 -9.18 -1.70
C CYS A 54 -20.71 -9.33 -0.91
N ARG A 55 -21.85 -8.79 -1.39
CA ARG A 55 -23.14 -8.82 -0.67
C ARG A 55 -23.60 -10.24 -0.34
N LYS A 56 -23.36 -11.20 -1.23
CA LYS A 56 -23.70 -12.62 -0.98
C LYS A 56 -22.96 -13.18 0.23
N ALA A 57 -21.69 -12.83 0.42
CA ALA A 57 -20.92 -13.31 1.56
C ALA A 57 -21.45 -12.74 2.87
N PHE A 58 -21.75 -11.44 2.91
CA PHE A 58 -22.37 -10.80 4.09
C PHE A 58 -23.76 -11.37 4.39
N ALA A 59 -24.58 -11.63 3.37
CA ALA A 59 -25.89 -12.26 3.55
C ALA A 59 -25.79 -13.68 4.15
N ASN A 60 -24.64 -14.34 4.01
CA ASN A 60 -24.35 -15.65 4.61
C ASN A 60 -23.56 -15.54 5.92
N GLY A 61 -23.54 -14.35 6.56
CA GLY A 61 -22.97 -14.16 7.90
C GLY A 61 -21.48 -13.84 7.94
N LEU A 62 -20.84 -13.55 6.80
CA LEU A 62 -19.48 -13.00 6.82
C LEU A 62 -19.47 -11.68 7.60
N THR A 63 -18.53 -11.55 8.53
CA THR A 63 -18.28 -10.31 9.28
C THR A 63 -16.81 -9.93 9.16
N PHE A 64 -16.49 -8.68 9.47
CA PHE A 64 -15.11 -8.21 9.52
C PHE A 64 -14.63 -8.18 10.97
N ARG A 65 -13.37 -8.56 11.16
CA ARG A 65 -12.62 -8.17 12.36
C ARG A 65 -12.41 -6.65 12.37
N LEU A 66 -12.07 -6.10 13.54
CA LEU A 66 -11.70 -4.70 13.64
C LEU A 66 -10.48 -4.42 12.75
N PHE A 67 -10.49 -3.26 12.11
CA PHE A 67 -9.44 -2.85 11.21
C PHE A 67 -8.11 -2.74 11.96
N GLU A 68 -8.15 -2.16 13.14
CA GLU A 68 -7.02 -1.89 14.02
C GLU A 68 -6.30 -3.19 14.41
N ASP A 69 -7.08 -4.24 14.68
CA ASP A 69 -6.51 -5.56 14.97
C ASP A 69 -5.74 -6.05 13.75
N THR A 70 -6.30 -5.92 12.53
CA THR A 70 -5.64 -6.37 11.28
C THR A 70 -4.30 -5.69 11.09
N VAL A 71 -4.25 -4.37 11.31
CA VAL A 71 -3.02 -3.59 11.19
C VAL A 71 -1.97 -4.03 12.22
N LYS A 72 -2.37 -4.16 13.49
CA LYS A 72 -1.47 -4.57 14.58
C LYS A 72 -0.93 -5.98 14.38
N ASP A 73 -1.81 -6.94 14.06
CA ASP A 73 -1.41 -8.34 13.87
C ASP A 73 -0.51 -8.48 12.64
N THR A 74 -0.79 -7.74 11.56
CA THR A 74 0.07 -7.74 10.37
C THR A 74 1.46 -7.20 10.69
N LEU A 75 1.57 -6.08 11.42
CA LEU A 75 2.87 -5.54 11.82
C LEU A 75 3.61 -6.49 12.76
N SER A 76 2.89 -7.09 13.72
CA SER A 76 3.44 -8.08 14.65
C SER A 76 4.04 -9.26 13.88
N TRP A 77 3.29 -9.82 12.92
CA TRP A 77 3.78 -10.86 12.02
C TRP A 77 4.94 -10.41 11.12
N CYS A 78 4.91 -9.19 10.58
CA CYS A 78 6.03 -8.65 9.80
C CYS A 78 7.33 -8.62 10.61
N ARG A 79 7.25 -8.22 11.89
CA ARG A 79 8.38 -8.16 12.82
C ARG A 79 8.97 -9.52 13.22
N THR A 80 8.29 -10.64 12.95
CA THR A 80 8.86 -11.97 13.21
C THR A 80 9.86 -12.42 12.14
N ARG A 81 10.09 -11.62 11.10
CA ARG A 81 11.03 -11.95 10.03
C ARG A 81 12.47 -11.68 10.44
N PRO A 82 13.44 -12.40 9.83
CA PRO A 82 14.85 -12.04 9.93
C PRO A 82 15.12 -10.61 9.46
N ASN A 83 16.13 -9.96 10.06
CA ASN A 83 16.53 -8.59 9.69
C ASN A 83 17.02 -8.48 8.23
N ASP A 84 17.49 -9.58 7.64
CA ASP A 84 17.96 -9.67 6.26
C ASP A 84 16.88 -10.14 5.28
N TYR A 85 15.61 -10.22 5.72
CA TYR A 85 14.50 -10.63 4.88
C TYR A 85 14.35 -9.69 3.68
N LYS A 86 14.42 -10.26 2.47
CA LYS A 86 14.21 -9.54 1.22
C LYS A 86 12.77 -9.69 0.75
N TRP A 87 12.05 -8.57 0.70
CA TRP A 87 10.71 -8.52 0.12
C TRP A 87 10.79 -8.77 -1.39
N LYS A 88 9.84 -9.55 -1.90
CA LYS A 88 9.72 -9.87 -3.35
C LYS A 88 8.90 -8.83 -4.13
N ALA A 89 8.25 -7.93 -3.42
CA ALA A 89 7.37 -6.90 -3.93
C ALA A 89 7.47 -5.68 -2.99
N GLY A 90 7.19 -4.51 -3.52
CA GLY A 90 7.48 -3.23 -2.88
C GLY A 90 8.78 -2.61 -3.39
N LEU A 91 8.81 -1.28 -3.40
CA LEU A 91 10.04 -0.52 -3.62
C LEU A 91 11.10 -0.87 -2.57
N SER A 92 12.37 -0.92 -2.99
CA SER A 92 13.47 -0.88 -2.02
C SER A 92 13.56 0.51 -1.40
N SER A 93 14.14 0.60 -0.20
CA SER A 93 14.33 1.88 0.48
C SER A 93 15.18 2.85 -0.35
N GLU A 94 16.14 2.34 -1.12
CA GLU A 94 16.97 3.15 -2.03
C GLU A 94 16.14 3.73 -3.18
N CYS A 95 15.34 2.89 -3.85
CA CYS A 95 14.47 3.35 -4.95
C CYS A 95 13.41 4.33 -4.46
N GLU A 96 12.81 4.09 -3.30
CA GLU A 96 11.84 5.01 -2.70
C GLU A 96 12.47 6.38 -2.40
N ALA A 97 13.66 6.42 -1.79
CA ALA A 97 14.36 7.66 -1.50
C ALA A 97 14.69 8.45 -2.78
N GLU A 98 15.22 7.79 -3.82
CA GLU A 98 15.53 8.42 -5.10
C GLU A 98 14.28 9.01 -5.78
N LEU A 99 13.14 8.32 -5.71
CA LEU A 99 11.87 8.80 -6.26
C LEU A 99 11.37 10.04 -5.51
N LEU A 100 11.47 10.05 -4.18
CA LEU A 100 11.04 11.17 -3.35
C LEU A 100 11.92 12.41 -3.57
N ASP A 101 13.24 12.25 -3.72
CA ASP A 101 14.16 13.34 -4.02
C ASP A 101 13.85 13.98 -5.38
N LYS A 102 13.61 13.16 -6.40
CA LYS A 102 13.18 13.63 -7.73
C LYS A 102 11.84 14.35 -7.68
N TRP A 103 10.87 13.79 -6.96
CA TRP A 103 9.55 14.40 -6.83
C TRP A 103 9.61 15.77 -6.16
N ASN A 104 10.38 15.88 -5.07
CA ASN A 104 10.53 17.14 -4.34
C ASN A 104 11.33 18.19 -5.12
N SER A 105 12.27 17.77 -5.99
CA SER A 105 13.04 18.68 -6.85
C SER A 105 12.24 19.20 -8.05
N ASN A 106 11.18 18.50 -8.44
CA ASN A 106 10.30 18.87 -9.56
C ASN A 106 9.04 19.65 -9.12
N LYS A 107 8.88 19.91 -7.81
CA LYS A 107 7.86 20.82 -7.27
C LYS A 107 8.28 22.28 -7.39
#